data_AF-A0A916Y7M8-F1
#
_entry.id   AF-A0A916Y7M8-F1
#
_cell.length_a   1.000
_cell.length_b   1.000
_cell.length_c   1.000
_cell.angle_alpha   90.00
_cell.angle_beta   90.00
_cell.angle_gamma   90.00
#
_symmetry.space_group_name_H-M   'P 1'
#
loop_
_entity.id
_entity.type
_entity.pdbx_description
1 polymer ?
#
loop_
_entity_poly.entity_id
_entity_poly.type
_entity_poly.pdbx_seq_one_letter_code
_entity_poly.pdbx_strand_id
1 'polypeptide(L)'
;MTTAERTALSRQVKRVRQDREMTQAELAEAANVSRQTLSDIENGSRVPQDAVLRRIMGVLGIDLPGSDQSDDTRMWLGLIGGVLEAMPPENRPRAGKAALDAATAELLSSVSGGSKDREPKQDDFRRAAHSRSEDRGEDHDSI
;
A
#
# COMPACT_ATOMS: atom_id res chain seq x y z
N MET A 1 -6.10 1.29 18.07
CA MET A 1 -7.52 1.36 17.64
C MET A 1 -8.40 1.54 18.87
N THR A 2 -9.50 2.29 18.77
CA THR A 2 -10.51 2.41 19.84
C THR A 2 -11.26 1.10 20.05
N THR A 3 -11.92 0.92 21.20
CA THR A 3 -12.73 -0.29 21.45
C THR A 3 -13.86 -0.44 20.43
N ALA A 4 -14.51 0.67 20.03
CA ALA A 4 -15.58 0.67 19.03
C ALA A 4 -15.07 0.18 17.66
N GLU A 5 -13.90 0.64 17.22
CA GLU A 5 -13.25 0.17 15.99
C GLU A 5 -12.95 -1.34 16.04
N ARG A 6 -12.37 -1.83 17.16
CA ARG A 6 -12.05 -3.26 17.31
C ARG A 6 -13.31 -4.13 17.29
N THR A 7 -14.40 -3.68 17.90
CA THR A 7 -15.70 -4.39 17.85
C THR A 7 -16.25 -4.45 16.43
N ALA A 8 -16.21 -3.34 15.69
CA ALA A 8 -16.68 -3.30 14.31
C ALA A 8 -15.91 -4.27 13.41
N LEU A 9 -14.58 -4.29 13.53
CA LEU A 9 -13.70 -5.21 12.81
C LEU A 9 -13.92 -6.67 13.20
N SER A 10 -14.11 -6.97 14.49
CA SER A 10 -14.34 -8.34 14.97
C SER A 10 -15.58 -8.99 14.34
N ARG A 11 -16.64 -8.20 14.09
CA ARG A 11 -17.85 -8.67 13.39
C ARG A 11 -17.60 -9.09 11.94
N GLN A 12 -16.50 -8.64 11.33
CA GLN A 12 -16.16 -9.00 9.95
C GLN A 12 -15.38 -10.32 9.88
N VAL A 13 -14.68 -10.71 10.95
CA VAL A 13 -13.76 -11.86 10.98
C VAL A 13 -14.43 -13.14 10.46
N LYS A 14 -15.61 -13.47 10.99
CA LYS A 14 -16.33 -14.70 10.63
C LYS A 14 -16.64 -14.76 9.13
N ARG A 15 -17.23 -13.68 8.59
CA ARG A 15 -17.60 -13.59 7.17
C ARG A 15 -16.36 -13.73 6.29
N VAL A 16 -15.33 -12.93 6.58
CA VAL A 16 -14.09 -12.89 5.80
C VAL A 16 -13.34 -14.23 5.84
N ARG A 17 -13.37 -14.93 6.99
CA ARG A 17 -12.83 -16.29 7.12
C ARG A 17 -13.59 -17.28 6.23
N GLN A 18 -14.92 -17.22 6.24
CA GLN A 18 -15.77 -18.08 5.43
C GLN A 18 -15.58 -17.82 3.93
N ASP A 19 -15.44 -16.56 3.52
CA ASP A 19 -15.13 -16.17 2.14
C ASP A 19 -13.77 -16.72 1.66
N ARG A 20 -12.88 -17.05 2.61
CA ARG A 20 -11.58 -17.71 2.36
C ARG A 20 -11.60 -19.21 2.57
N GLU A 21 -12.77 -19.80 2.78
CA GLU A 21 -12.98 -21.24 3.00
C GLU A 21 -12.17 -21.81 4.18
N MET A 22 -11.74 -20.97 5.13
CA MET A 22 -10.98 -21.40 6.29
C MET A 22 -11.89 -21.88 7.41
N THR A 23 -11.50 -22.93 8.11
CA THR A 23 -12.06 -23.34 9.40
C THR A 23 -11.62 -22.39 10.52
N GLN A 24 -12.34 -22.41 11.64
CA GLN A 24 -11.90 -21.69 12.84
C GLN A 24 -10.56 -22.20 13.39
N ALA A 25 -10.24 -23.48 13.20
CA ALA A 25 -8.98 -24.04 13.68
C ALA A 25 -7.80 -23.49 12.87
N GLU A 26 -7.91 -23.48 11.53
CA GLU A 26 -6.86 -22.97 10.64
C GLU A 26 -6.57 -21.49 10.86
N LEU A 27 -7.62 -20.65 10.98
CA LEU A 27 -7.40 -19.23 11.25
C LEU A 27 -6.81 -19.01 12.65
N ALA A 28 -7.24 -19.77 13.65
CA ALA A 28 -6.73 -19.64 15.01
C ALA A 28 -5.24 -20.03 15.08
N GLU A 29 -4.86 -21.13 14.43
CA GLU A 29 -3.48 -21.59 14.32
C GLU A 29 -2.60 -20.55 13.61
N ALA A 30 -3.00 -20.12 12.41
CA ALA A 30 -2.26 -19.13 11.64
C ALA A 30 -2.11 -17.78 12.36
N ALA A 31 -3.13 -17.34 13.13
CA ALA A 31 -3.10 -16.11 13.91
C ALA A 31 -2.44 -16.26 15.30
N ASN A 32 -1.97 -17.46 15.64
CA ASN A 32 -1.43 -17.83 16.94
C ASN A 32 -2.36 -17.42 18.11
N VAL A 33 -3.59 -17.94 18.07
CA VAL A 33 -4.60 -17.81 19.13
C VAL A 33 -5.29 -19.15 19.34
N SER A 34 -5.97 -19.32 20.48
CA SER A 34 -6.77 -20.53 20.68
C SER A 34 -8.04 -20.50 19.80
N ARG A 35 -8.50 -21.68 19.37
CA ARG A 35 -9.79 -21.82 18.66
C ARG A 35 -10.95 -21.23 19.47
N GLN A 36 -10.93 -21.39 20.80
CA GLN A 36 -11.95 -20.80 21.69
C GLN A 36 -11.92 -19.28 21.62
N THR A 37 -10.73 -18.67 21.69
CA THR A 37 -10.57 -17.21 21.57
C THR A 37 -11.11 -16.70 20.24
N LEU A 38 -10.83 -17.39 19.13
CA LEU A 38 -11.37 -17.01 17.83
C LEU A 38 -12.91 -17.12 17.81
N SER A 39 -13.47 -18.20 18.35
CA SER A 39 -14.92 -18.38 18.47
C SER A 39 -15.58 -17.25 19.28
N ASP A 40 -14.98 -16.85 20.39
CA ASP A 40 -15.50 -15.75 21.23
C ASP A 40 -15.47 -14.40 20.48
N ILE A 41 -14.43 -14.16 19.70
CA ILE A 41 -14.31 -12.95 18.85
C ILE A 41 -15.39 -12.96 17.76
N GLU A 42 -15.56 -14.08 17.05
CA GLU A 42 -16.54 -14.20 15.95
C GLU A 42 -17.99 -14.08 16.42
N ASN A 43 -18.28 -14.52 17.64
CA ASN A 43 -19.61 -14.41 18.24
C ASN A 43 -19.82 -13.07 18.97
N GLY A 44 -18.80 -12.22 19.06
CA GLY A 44 -18.86 -10.91 19.73
C GLY A 44 -18.90 -10.99 21.26
N SER A 45 -18.65 -12.16 21.85
CA SER A 45 -18.56 -12.32 23.32
C SER A 45 -17.24 -11.78 23.87
N ARG A 46 -16.24 -11.54 23.01
CA ARG A 46 -14.94 -10.95 23.37
C ARG A 46 -14.51 -9.89 22.36
N VAL A 47 -14.19 -8.69 22.86
CA VAL A 47 -13.46 -7.69 22.08
C VAL A 47 -11.96 -7.97 22.21
N PRO A 48 -11.25 -8.31 21.13
CA PRO A 48 -9.83 -8.62 21.18
C PRO A 48 -8.98 -7.37 21.47
N GLN A 49 -7.76 -7.59 21.95
CA GLN A 49 -6.73 -6.56 21.98
C GLN A 49 -6.30 -6.19 20.54
N ASP A 50 -5.77 -4.98 20.38
CA ASP A 50 -5.32 -4.43 19.09
C ASP A 50 -4.36 -5.39 18.36
N ALA A 51 -3.34 -5.89 19.06
CA ALA A 51 -2.37 -6.82 18.51
C ALA A 51 -2.97 -8.16 18.05
N VAL A 52 -3.92 -8.71 18.81
CA VAL A 52 -4.61 -9.97 18.46
C VAL A 52 -5.44 -9.78 17.19
N LEU A 53 -6.20 -8.67 17.13
CA LEU A 53 -7.02 -8.36 15.97
C LEU A 53 -6.16 -8.13 14.72
N ARG A 54 -5.02 -7.45 14.85
CA ARG A 54 -4.08 -7.26 13.74
C ARG A 54 -3.53 -8.58 13.19
N ARG A 55 -3.16 -9.54 14.06
CA ARG A 55 -2.73 -10.87 13.59
C ARG A 55 -3.83 -11.60 12.82
N ILE A 56 -5.05 -11.62 13.37
CA ILE A 56 -6.21 -12.25 12.70
C ILE A 56 -6.46 -11.60 11.34
N MET A 57 -6.50 -10.27 11.28
CA MET A 57 -6.73 -9.55 10.03
C MET A 57 -5.60 -9.71 9.03
N GLY A 58 -4.34 -9.76 9.48
CA GLY A 58 -3.18 -10.03 8.63
C GLY A 58 -3.22 -11.41 7.98
N VAL A 59 -3.61 -12.46 8.71
CA VAL A 59 -3.83 -13.80 8.13
C VAL A 59 -4.96 -13.76 7.09
N LEU A 60 -6.00 -12.98 7.38
CA LEU A 60 -7.09 -12.73 6.46
C LEU A 60 -6.72 -11.72 5.35
N GLY A 61 -5.45 -11.35 5.17
CA GLY A 61 -5.02 -10.42 4.11
C GLY A 61 -5.73 -9.05 4.14
N ILE A 62 -6.13 -8.59 5.32
CA ILE A 62 -6.70 -7.27 5.53
C ILE A 62 -5.66 -6.41 6.24
N ASP A 63 -5.13 -5.43 5.51
CA ASP A 63 -4.24 -4.42 6.08
C ASP A 63 -5.05 -3.43 6.91
N LEU A 64 -4.83 -3.48 8.22
CA LEU A 64 -5.43 -2.52 9.14
C LEU A 64 -4.60 -1.24 9.16
N PRO A 65 -5.21 -0.05 9.08
CA PRO A 65 -4.47 1.20 9.12
C PRO A 65 -3.45 1.24 10.28
N GLY A 66 -2.22 1.63 9.93
CA GLY A 66 -1.07 1.66 10.85
C GLY A 66 -0.41 0.31 11.15
N SER A 67 -0.70 -0.78 10.44
CA SER A 67 -0.07 -2.10 10.67
C SER A 67 1.31 -2.28 10.05
N ASP A 68 1.73 -1.43 9.12
CA ASP A 68 2.94 -1.65 8.31
C ASP A 68 3.87 -0.44 8.26
N GLN A 69 4.02 0.25 9.38
CA GLN A 69 5.07 1.26 9.46
C GLN A 69 6.41 0.54 9.66
N SER A 70 7.36 0.80 8.75
CA SER A 70 8.75 0.40 8.94
C SER A 70 9.27 0.93 10.28
N ASP A 71 10.25 0.22 10.87
CA ASP A 71 10.87 0.65 12.12
C ASP A 71 11.43 2.08 12.01
N ASP A 72 11.97 2.44 10.85
CA ASP A 72 12.42 3.80 10.53
C ASP A 72 11.27 4.81 10.54
N THR A 73 10.13 4.49 9.90
CA THR A 73 8.93 5.37 9.90
C THR A 73 8.44 5.61 11.33
N ARG A 74 8.41 4.54 12.15
CA ARG A 74 8.00 4.62 13.56
C ARG A 74 8.94 5.51 14.37
N MET A 75 10.26 5.38 14.18
CA MET A 75 11.25 6.23 14.83
C MET A 75 11.03 7.71 14.50
N TRP A 76 10.89 8.04 13.21
CA TRP A 76 10.68 9.42 12.77
C TRP A 76 9.37 10.02 13.28
N LEU A 77 8.27 9.26 13.28
CA LEU A 77 7.01 9.72 13.87
C LEU A 77 7.15 10.00 15.37
N GLY A 78 7.92 9.18 16.10
CA GLY A 78 8.21 9.42 17.51
C GLY A 78 8.97 10.73 17.73
N LEU A 79 9.99 11.01 16.93
CA LEU A 79 10.77 12.25 17.01
C LEU A 79 9.92 13.48 16.67
N ILE A 80 9.15 13.45 15.58
CA ILE A 80 8.27 14.54 15.18
C ILE A 80 7.20 14.79 16.25
N GLY A 81 6.60 13.73 16.77
CA GLY A 81 5.62 13.81 17.86
C GLY A 81 6.21 14.48 19.10
N GLY A 82 7.39 14.04 19.55
CA GLY A 82 8.06 14.63 20.72
C GLY A 82 8.38 16.11 20.54
N VAL A 83 8.82 16.53 19.35
CA VAL A 83 9.03 17.95 19.03
C VAL A 83 7.71 18.73 19.09
N LEU A 84 6.63 18.21 18.50
CA LEU A 84 5.32 18.87 18.54
C LEU A 84 4.78 19.00 19.97
N GLU A 85 4.99 18.00 20.83
CA GLU A 85 4.56 18.04 22.23
C GLU A 85 5.29 19.11 23.04
N ALA A 86 6.59 19.33 22.76
CA ALA A 86 7.37 20.40 23.38
C ALA A 86 6.94 21.82 22.96
N MET A 87 6.15 21.95 21.89
CA MET A 87 5.64 23.25 21.44
C MET A 87 4.34 23.66 22.13
N PRO A 88 4.07 24.98 22.27
CA PRO A 88 2.75 25.50 22.63
C PRO A 88 1.65 24.96 21.69
N PRO A 89 0.47 24.56 22.21
CA PRO A 89 -0.59 23.94 21.41
C PRO A 89 -1.00 24.71 20.17
N GLU A 90 -1.05 26.05 20.24
CA GLU A 90 -1.39 26.96 19.16
C GLU A 90 -0.41 26.89 17.97
N ASN A 91 0.83 26.45 18.21
CA ASN A 91 1.87 26.36 17.18
C ASN A 91 1.90 24.99 16.48
N ARG A 92 1.32 23.95 17.09
CA ARG A 92 1.38 22.56 16.59
C ARG A 92 0.73 22.37 15.23
N PRO A 93 -0.44 22.94 14.91
CA PRO A 93 -1.07 22.76 13.60
C PRO A 93 -0.20 23.27 12.45
N ARG A 94 0.46 24.43 12.66
CA ARG A 94 1.37 25.02 11.66
C ARG A 94 2.59 24.13 11.44
N ALA A 95 3.21 23.63 12.51
CA ALA A 95 4.37 22.74 12.43
C ALA A 95 4.01 21.38 11.81
N GLY A 96 2.87 20.80 12.18
CA GLY A 96 2.37 19.56 11.59
C GLY A 96 2.10 19.68 10.10
N LYS A 97 1.48 20.80 9.65
CA LYS A 97 1.29 21.08 8.22
C LYS A 97 2.63 21.18 7.49
N ALA A 98 3.61 21.89 8.05
CA ALA A 98 4.93 22.03 7.43
C ALA A 98 5.63 20.67 7.26
N ALA A 99 5.54 19.79 8.24
CA ALA A 99 6.09 18.43 8.15
C ALA A 99 5.41 17.59 7.05
N LEU A 100 4.07 17.68 6.95
CA LEU A 100 3.30 17.00 5.91
C LEU A 100 3.64 17.53 4.50
N ASP A 101 3.74 18.86 4.35
CA ASP A 101 4.09 19.50 3.09
C ASP A 101 5.47 19.02 2.60
N ALA A 102 6.46 18.95 3.50
CA ALA A 102 7.80 18.48 3.19
C ALA A 102 7.82 17.00 2.76
N ALA A 103 7.15 16.12 3.50
CA ALA A 103 7.07 14.69 3.15
C ALA A 103 6.36 14.47 1.80
N THR A 104 5.33 15.27 1.51
CA THR A 104 4.60 15.21 0.23
C THR A 104 5.49 15.65 -0.94
N ALA A 105 6.34 16.67 -0.76
CA ALA A 105 7.27 17.12 -1.78
C ALA A 105 8.27 16.00 -2.18
N GLU A 106 8.81 15.27 -1.20
CA GLU A 106 9.69 14.13 -1.44
C GLU A 106 8.98 13.00 -2.21
N LEU A 107 7.73 12.69 -1.84
CA LEU A 107 6.92 11.69 -2.53
C LEU A 107 6.71 12.05 -4.01
N LEU A 108 6.34 13.30 -4.29
CA LEU A 108 6.12 13.78 -5.66
C LEU A 108 7.41 13.80 -6.50
N SER A 109 8.55 14.13 -5.88
CA SER A 109 9.86 14.11 -6.54
C SER A 109 10.26 12.69 -6.95
N SER A 110 9.99 11.70 -6.10
CA SER A 110 10.28 10.29 -6.33
C SER A 110 9.46 9.70 -7.49
N VAL A 111 8.21 10.14 -7.66
CA VAL A 111 7.34 9.69 -8.77
C VAL A 111 7.75 10.30 -10.11
N SER A 112 8.27 11.53 -10.11
CA SER A 112 8.64 12.24 -11.34
C SER A 112 10.00 11.82 -11.93
N GLY A 113 10.87 11.19 -11.14
CA GLY A 113 12.21 10.74 -11.56
C GLY A 113 12.22 9.46 -12.42
N GLY A 114 11.16 8.65 -12.42
CA GLY A 114 11.11 7.34 -13.08
C GLY A 114 10.95 7.34 -14.61
N SER A 115 10.88 8.51 -15.26
CA SER A 115 10.59 8.62 -16.70
C SER A 115 11.74 9.19 -17.56
N LYS A 116 12.93 9.48 -16.99
CA LYS A 116 14.02 10.15 -17.74
C LYS A 116 15.14 9.25 -18.28
N ASP A 117 15.19 7.95 -17.95
CA ASP A 117 16.30 7.06 -18.36
C ASP A 117 15.94 6.08 -19.51
N ARG A 118 15.20 6.55 -20.53
CA ARG A 118 15.16 5.87 -21.84
C ARG A 118 15.74 6.78 -22.91
N GLU A 119 17.07 6.86 -22.91
CA GLU A 119 17.81 7.35 -24.06
C GLU A 119 17.51 6.43 -25.27
N PRO A 120 17.02 6.96 -26.40
CA PRO A 120 16.76 6.13 -27.58
C PRO A 120 18.09 5.66 -28.18
N LYS A 121 18.27 4.34 -28.30
CA LYS A 121 19.42 3.73 -28.95
C LYS A 121 19.51 4.20 -30.40
N GLN A 122 20.67 4.73 -30.80
CA GLN A 122 20.94 5.32 -32.12
C GLN A 122 20.92 4.34 -33.31
N ASP A 123 20.35 3.14 -33.17
CA ASP A 123 20.45 2.08 -34.17
C ASP A 123 19.28 2.04 -35.19
N ASP A 124 18.20 2.81 -34.97
CA ASP A 124 17.01 2.73 -35.84
C ASP A 124 17.09 3.57 -37.14
N PHE A 125 18.08 4.45 -37.30
CA PHE A 125 18.17 5.32 -38.49
C PHE A 125 18.86 4.70 -39.71
N ARG A 126 19.56 3.56 -39.58
CA ARG A 126 20.30 2.96 -40.71
C ARG A 126 19.50 2.00 -41.59
N ARG A 127 18.27 1.63 -41.21
CA ARG A 127 17.46 0.66 -41.99
C ARG A 127 16.43 1.28 -42.94
N ALA A 128 16.23 2.60 -42.93
CA ALA A 128 15.21 3.25 -43.76
C ALA A 128 15.73 3.89 -45.08
N ALA A 129 17.04 3.83 -45.37
CA ALA A 129 17.63 4.53 -46.51
C ALA A 129 17.99 3.64 -47.73
N HIS A 130 17.75 2.33 -47.70
CA HIS A 130 18.16 1.41 -48.78
C HIS A 130 17.04 0.56 -49.41
N SER A 131 15.76 0.86 -49.18
CA SER A 131 14.65 0.07 -49.75
C SER A 131 13.65 0.86 -50.59
N ARG A 132 14.03 2.02 -51.17
CA ARG A 132 13.09 2.85 -51.95
C ARG A 132 13.65 3.48 -53.23
N SER A 133 14.52 2.78 -53.95
CA SER A 133 15.06 3.28 -55.24
C SER A 133 14.88 2.36 -56.44
N GLU A 134 14.06 1.30 -56.37
CA GLU A 134 13.83 0.42 -57.53
C GLU A 134 12.38 -0.10 -57.58
N ASP A 135 11.40 0.79 -57.73
CA ASP A 135 10.11 0.42 -58.35
C ASP A 135 9.29 1.65 -58.77
N ARG A 136 9.71 2.32 -59.87
CA ARG A 136 8.88 3.24 -60.66
C ARG A 136 9.39 3.28 -62.10
N GLY A 137 8.76 2.48 -62.95
CA GLY A 137 8.79 2.64 -64.40
C GLY A 137 7.42 2.20 -64.92
N GLU A 138 6.53 3.19 -65.04
CA GLU A 138 5.13 3.05 -65.42
C GLU A 138 4.95 2.52 -66.85
N ASP A 139 3.82 1.83 -67.05
CA ASP A 139 3.26 1.40 -68.32
C ASP A 139 2.96 2.57 -69.25
N HIS A 140 3.36 2.46 -70.53
CA HIS A 140 2.57 2.86 -71.69
C HIS A 140 3.32 2.52 -72.99
N ASP A 141 2.85 1.53 -73.75
CA ASP A 141 2.22 1.78 -75.05
C ASP A 141 1.74 0.49 -75.73
N SER A 142 0.49 0.48 -76.16
CA SER A 142 -0.03 -0.47 -77.15
C SER A 142 -1.11 0.21 -77.99
N ILE A 143 -0.76 0.34 -79.27
CA ILE A 143 -1.58 0.57 -80.48
C ILE A 143 -2.06 2.01 -80.73
#